data_AF-A0A3C0PPB5-F1
#
_entry.id   AF-A0A3C0PPB5-F1
#
_cell.length_a   1.000
_cell.length_b   1.000
_cell.length_c   1.000
_cell.angle_alpha   90.00
_cell.angle_beta   90.00
_cell.angle_gamma   90.00
#
_symmetry.space_group_name_H-M   'P 1'
#
loop_
_entity.id
_entity.type
_entity.pdbx_description
1 polymer ?
#
loop_
_entity_poly.entity_id
_entity_poly.type
_entity_poly.pdbx_seq_one_letter_code
_entity_poly.pdbx_strand_id
1 'polypeptide(L)'
;MTVAFNIITYTGYGLLLAAMISYAALKGCITTSRQGVIWGLCGFIAVQLAPAIGLPPELPGTIAAEVGPRQMWWLGTVMATAAGIGVIAFGRSYLPIGGIAIMLVPHLVGAPHLDTFFGVAPPELAAEFATLSLGTAAAGWAVLGYVVAQILRQLKDS
;
A
#
# COMPACT_ATOMS: atom_id res chain seq x y z
N MET A 1 -17.48 -2.23 0.76
CA MET A 1 -17.18 -0.97 0.03
C MET A 1 -18.05 -0.88 -1.19
N THR A 2 -18.58 0.30 -1.53
CA THR A 2 -19.33 0.49 -2.78
C THR A 2 -18.36 0.69 -3.96
N VAL A 3 -18.82 0.39 -5.18
CA VAL A 3 -18.02 0.58 -6.40
C VAL A 3 -17.55 2.03 -6.54
N ALA A 4 -18.40 3.01 -6.24
CA ALA A 4 -18.07 4.43 -6.29
C ALA A 4 -16.89 4.79 -5.36
N PHE A 5 -16.88 4.25 -4.14
CA PHE A 5 -15.78 4.48 -3.19
C PHE A 5 -14.45 3.94 -3.74
N ASN A 6 -14.48 2.74 -4.35
CA ASN A 6 -13.30 2.16 -4.98
C ASN A 6 -12.78 3.02 -6.14
N ILE A 7 -13.66 3.53 -6.99
CA ILE A 7 -13.27 4.41 -8.12
C ILE A 7 -12.55 5.66 -7.60
N ILE A 8 -13.11 6.34 -6.61
CA ILE A 8 -12.50 7.56 -6.04
C ILE A 8 -11.13 7.22 -5.42
N THR A 9 -11.07 6.14 -4.65
CA THR A 9 -9.84 5.70 -3.96
C THR A 9 -8.72 5.37 -4.95
N TYR A 10 -9.01 4.54 -5.97
CA TYR A 10 -8.02 4.17 -6.98
C TYR A 10 -7.63 5.33 -7.90
N THR A 11 -8.54 6.29 -8.12
CA THR A 11 -8.20 7.55 -8.82
C THR A 11 -7.19 8.35 -8.01
N GLY A 12 -7.40 8.50 -6.69
CA GLY A 12 -6.44 9.14 -5.79
C GLY A 12 -5.07 8.44 -5.80
N TYR A 13 -5.05 7.11 -5.71
CA TYR A 13 -3.82 6.32 -5.83
C TYR A 13 -3.12 6.51 -7.18
N GLY A 14 -3.88 6.59 -8.27
CA GLY A 14 -3.34 6.84 -9.61
C GLY A 14 -2.65 8.20 -9.70
N LEU A 15 -3.24 9.25 -9.13
CA LEU A 15 -2.65 10.58 -9.08
C LEU A 15 -1.37 10.62 -8.23
N LEU A 16 -1.36 9.95 -7.08
CA LEU A 16 -0.16 9.82 -6.24
C LEU A 16 0.96 9.08 -6.98
N LEU A 17 0.65 7.96 -7.63
CA LEU A 17 1.61 7.23 -8.46
C LEU A 17 2.13 8.10 -9.60
N ALA A 18 1.26 8.86 -10.27
CA ALA A 18 1.66 9.73 -11.36
C ALA A 18 2.65 10.80 -10.89
N ALA A 19 2.39 11.43 -9.74
CA ALA A 19 3.28 12.40 -9.12
C ALA A 19 4.64 11.78 -8.78
N MET A 20 4.65 10.59 -8.17
CA MET A 20 5.87 9.90 -7.76
C MET A 20 6.72 9.42 -8.95
N ILE A 21 6.09 8.82 -9.97
CA ILE A 21 6.78 8.40 -11.20
C ILE A 21 7.35 9.61 -11.93
N SER A 22 6.60 10.70 -12.03
CA SER A 22 7.08 11.95 -12.66
C SER A 22 8.25 12.55 -11.89
N TYR A 23 8.18 12.57 -10.55
CA TYR A 23 9.28 13.01 -9.71
C TYR A 23 10.55 12.15 -9.92
N ALA A 24 10.40 10.83 -9.99
CA ALA A 24 11.52 9.93 -10.27
C ALA A 24 12.12 10.18 -11.66
N ALA A 25 11.30 10.46 -12.67
CA ALA A 25 11.77 10.83 -14.01
C ALA A 25 12.60 12.13 -13.98
N LEU A 26 12.20 13.13 -13.18
CA LEU A 26 12.99 14.36 -12.98
C LEU A 26 14.34 14.11 -12.30
N LYS A 27 14.46 13.04 -11.50
CA LYS A 27 15.73 12.58 -10.91
C LYS A 27 16.59 11.74 -11.85
N GLY A 28 16.17 11.58 -13.11
CA GLY A 28 16.88 10.82 -14.13
C GLY A 28 16.64 9.31 -14.07
N CYS A 29 15.65 8.84 -13.30
CA CYS A 29 15.29 7.42 -13.29
C CYS A 29 14.57 7.02 -14.57
N ILE A 30 14.88 5.82 -15.09
CA ILE A 30 14.21 5.27 -16.26
C ILE A 30 12.80 4.82 -15.87
N THR A 31 11.78 5.48 -16.40
CA THR A 31 10.36 5.20 -16.12
C THR A 31 9.70 4.45 -17.28
N THR A 32 10.06 3.17 -17.48
CA THR A 32 9.34 2.31 -18.44
C THR A 32 8.00 1.84 -17.87
N SER A 33 7.11 1.34 -18.74
CA SER A 33 5.83 0.77 -18.33
C SER A 33 5.99 -0.42 -17.37
N ARG A 34 7.07 -1.21 -17.52
CA ARG A 34 7.43 -2.29 -16.59
C ARG A 34 7.83 -1.73 -15.22
N GLN A 35 8.56 -0.61 -15.18
CA GLN A 35 8.85 0.09 -13.93
C GLN A 35 7.57 0.64 -13.29
N GLY A 36 6.57 1.03 -14.09
CA GLY A 36 5.23 1.38 -13.61
C GLY A 36 4.59 0.29 -12.75
N VAL A 37 4.71 -0.99 -13.14
CA VAL A 37 4.24 -2.11 -12.32
C VAL A 37 4.96 -2.17 -10.98
N ILE A 38 6.28 -1.93 -10.95
CA ILE A 38 7.08 -1.91 -9.72
C ILE A 38 6.61 -0.77 -8.81
N TRP A 39 6.40 0.43 -9.36
CA TRP A 39 5.83 1.57 -8.61
C TRP A 39 4.44 1.24 -8.03
N GLY A 40 3.59 0.59 -8.82
CA GLY A 40 2.29 0.10 -8.36
C GLY A 40 2.41 -0.88 -7.20
N LEU A 41 3.29 -1.88 -7.30
CA LEU A 41 3.54 -2.85 -6.23
C LEU A 41 4.12 -2.20 -4.97
N CYS A 42 5.00 -1.20 -5.11
CA CYS A 42 5.48 -0.41 -3.96
C CYS A 42 4.32 0.32 -3.27
N GLY A 43 3.38 0.90 -4.04
CA GLY A 43 2.17 1.51 -3.51
C GLY A 43 1.28 0.50 -2.78
N PHE A 44 1.09 -0.70 -3.35
CA PHE A 44 0.38 -1.80 -2.69
C PHE A 44 1.04 -2.18 -1.36
N ILE A 45 2.37 -2.33 -1.34
CA ILE A 45 3.11 -2.70 -0.14
C ILE A 45 2.91 -1.65 0.95
N ALA A 46 3.06 -0.37 0.60
CA ALA A 46 2.93 0.74 1.53
C ALA A 46 1.51 0.89 2.09
N VAL A 47 0.50 0.83 1.23
CA VAL A 47 -0.87 1.22 1.59
C VAL A 47 -1.71 0.05 2.11
N GLN A 48 -1.42 -1.18 1.68
CA GLN A 48 -2.28 -2.33 1.97
C GLN A 48 -1.53 -3.51 2.57
N LEU A 49 -0.41 -3.95 1.99
CA LEU A 49 0.27 -5.17 2.48
C LEU A 49 0.87 -4.98 3.87
N ALA A 50 1.69 -3.96 4.08
CA ALA A 50 2.35 -3.74 5.37
C ALA A 50 1.33 -3.49 6.49
N PRO A 51 0.31 -2.62 6.33
CA PRO A 51 -0.73 -2.50 7.33
C PRO A 51 -1.51 -3.79 7.58
N ALA A 52 -1.75 -4.61 6.54
CA ALA A 52 -2.48 -5.88 6.68
C ALA A 52 -1.74 -6.93 7.52
N ILE A 53 -0.42 -6.80 7.71
CA ILE A 53 0.33 -7.69 8.62
C ILE A 53 -0.15 -7.50 10.07
N GLY A 54 -0.48 -6.27 10.47
CA GLY A 54 -1.00 -5.98 11.82
C GLY A 54 -2.52 -5.98 11.89
N LEU A 55 -3.18 -5.44 10.86
CA LEU A 55 -4.64 -5.29 10.77
C LEU A 55 -5.13 -5.83 9.43
N PRO A 56 -5.29 -7.17 9.28
CA PRO A 56 -5.75 -7.75 8.03
C PRO A 56 -7.17 -7.28 7.66
N PRO A 57 -7.56 -7.35 6.37
CA PRO A 57 -8.93 -7.07 5.96
C PRO A 57 -9.92 -7.98 6.69
N GLU A 58 -10.92 -7.38 7.33
CA GLU A 58 -11.91 -8.10 8.13
C GLU A 58 -13.24 -8.23 7.39
N LEU A 59 -13.99 -9.29 7.70
CA LEU A 59 -15.31 -9.52 7.13
C LEU A 59 -16.27 -8.36 7.49
N PRO A 60 -17.18 -7.96 6.58
CA PRO A 60 -18.19 -6.97 6.89
C PRO A 60 -19.02 -7.37 8.12
N GLY A 61 -19.23 -6.43 9.04
CA GLY A 61 -20.02 -6.67 10.26
C GLY A 61 -19.26 -7.33 11.41
N THR A 62 -17.94 -7.51 11.29
CA THR A 62 -17.08 -7.91 12.43
C THR A 62 -17.00 -6.81 13.48
N ILE A 63 -16.98 -7.22 14.76
CA ILE A 63 -16.72 -6.30 15.86
C ILE A 63 -15.23 -5.98 15.80
N ALA A 64 -14.94 -4.70 15.65
CA ALA A 64 -13.60 -4.17 15.48
C ALA A 64 -13.20 -3.30 16.68
N ALA A 65 -11.90 -3.18 16.94
CA ALA A 65 -11.38 -2.17 17.86
C ALA A 65 -11.75 -0.75 17.40
N GLU A 66 -11.66 0.20 18.33
CA GLU A 66 -11.91 1.62 18.08
C GLU A 66 -11.23 2.09 16.77
N VAL A 67 -12.01 2.76 15.92
CA VAL A 67 -11.57 3.13 14.56
C VAL A 67 -10.42 4.14 14.60
N GLY A 68 -10.44 5.06 15.56
CA GLY A 68 -9.42 6.12 15.69
C GLY A 68 -7.99 5.58 15.83
N PRO A 69 -7.70 4.75 16.86
CA PRO A 69 -6.39 4.14 17.04
C PRO A 69 -5.93 3.33 15.81
N ARG A 70 -6.82 2.54 15.21
CA ARG A 70 -6.52 1.76 14.00
C ARG A 70 -6.13 2.66 12.82
N GLN A 71 -6.85 3.75 12.61
CA GLN A 71 -6.54 4.72 11.55
C GLN A 71 -5.19 5.40 11.78
N MET A 72 -4.88 5.78 13.03
CA MET A 72 -3.60 6.38 13.38
C MET A 72 -2.44 5.42 13.14
N TRP A 73 -2.57 4.17 13.59
CA TRP A 73 -1.58 3.13 13.36
C TRP A 73 -1.43 2.79 11.87
N TRP A 74 -2.56 2.73 11.14
CA TRP A 74 -2.56 2.51 9.69
C TRP A 74 -1.80 3.63 8.98
N LEU A 75 -2.13 4.90 9.25
CA LEU A 75 -1.42 6.05 8.67
C LEU A 75 0.07 6.02 9.00
N GLY A 76 0.43 5.73 10.26
CA GLY A 76 1.83 5.57 10.68
C GLY A 76 2.56 4.47 9.90
N THR A 77 1.90 3.33 9.70
CA THR A 77 2.45 2.21 8.92
C THR A 77 2.62 2.56 7.44
N VAL A 78 1.63 3.22 6.83
CA VAL A 78 1.72 3.68 5.44
C VAL A 78 2.88 4.66 5.26
N MET A 79 2.99 5.67 6.13
CA MET A 79 4.03 6.69 6.05
C MET A 79 5.43 6.10 6.27
N ALA A 80 5.59 5.25 7.29
CA ALA A 80 6.86 4.57 7.55
C ALA A 80 7.25 3.65 6.39
N THR A 81 6.30 2.90 5.83
CA THR A 81 6.57 1.99 4.73
C THR A 81 6.93 2.73 3.44
N ALA A 82 6.18 3.80 3.12
CA ALA A 82 6.49 4.65 1.97
C ALA A 82 7.87 5.32 2.10
N ALA A 83 8.20 5.83 3.29
CA ALA A 83 9.51 6.42 3.57
C ALA A 83 10.63 5.37 3.46
N GLY A 84 10.43 4.18 4.04
CA GLY A 84 11.39 3.08 3.98
C GLY A 84 11.65 2.61 2.56
N ILE A 85 10.61 2.42 1.75
CA ILE A 85 10.73 2.10 0.32
C ILE A 85 11.47 3.23 -0.42
N GLY A 86 11.16 4.50 -0.13
CA GLY A 86 11.86 5.64 -0.72
C GLY A 86 13.36 5.65 -0.40
N VAL A 87 13.73 5.38 0.85
CA VAL A 87 15.13 5.27 1.29
C VAL A 87 15.82 4.07 0.62
N ILE A 88 15.13 2.94 0.46
CA ILE A 88 15.68 1.77 -0.23
C ILE A 88 15.88 2.06 -1.73
N ALA A 89 14.91 2.70 -2.38
CA ALA A 89 14.92 2.93 -3.82
C ALA A 89 15.93 4.01 -4.24
N PHE A 90 16.12 5.05 -3.41
CA PHE A 90 16.95 6.22 -3.75
C PHE A 90 18.22 6.37 -2.89
N GLY A 91 18.33 5.60 -1.80
CA GLY A 91 19.49 5.62 -0.91
C GLY A 91 20.74 5.02 -1.54
N ARG A 92 21.91 5.45 -1.05
CA ARG A 92 23.22 4.91 -1.44
C ARG A 92 23.93 4.27 -0.25
N SER A 93 24.89 3.39 -0.50
CA SER A 93 25.70 2.76 0.56
C SER A 93 24.80 2.01 1.58
N TYR A 94 24.91 2.28 2.87
CA TYR A 94 24.16 1.61 3.95
C TYR A 94 22.73 2.14 4.18
N LEU A 95 22.31 3.20 3.48
CA LEU A 95 20.96 3.79 3.63
C LEU A 95 19.80 2.79 3.45
N PRO A 96 19.83 1.83 2.49
CA PRO A 96 18.76 0.85 2.35
C PRO A 96 18.49 0.01 3.61
N ILE A 97 19.52 -0.25 4.42
CA ILE A 97 19.36 -0.96 5.71
C ILE A 97 18.53 -0.11 6.67
N GLY A 98 18.77 1.21 6.69
CA GLY A 98 17.95 2.15 7.45
C GLY A 98 16.49 2.19 6.98
N GLY A 99 16.24 2.03 5.67
CA GLY A 99 14.88 1.92 5.14
C GLY A 99 14.11 0.72 5.69
N ILE A 100 14.77 -0.44 5.79
CA ILE A 100 14.19 -1.64 6.43
C ILE A 100 13.89 -1.37 7.91
N ALA A 101 14.83 -0.73 8.63
CA ALA A 101 14.61 -0.40 10.04
C ALA A 101 13.39 0.52 10.23
N ILE A 102 13.21 1.52 9.35
CA ILE A 102 12.04 2.41 9.37
C ILE A 102 10.74 1.62 9.14
N MET A 103 10.73 0.69 8.18
CA MET A 103 9.55 -0.16 7.91
C MET A 103 9.16 -1.02 9.12
N LEU A 104 10.12 -1.42 9.95
CA LEU A 104 9.87 -2.25 11.13
C LEU A 104 9.26 -1.47 12.30
N VAL A 105 9.45 -0.16 12.39
CA VAL A 105 9.01 0.66 13.53
C VAL A 105 7.52 0.47 13.88
N PRO A 106 6.56 0.56 12.94
CA PRO A 106 5.13 0.41 13.25
C PRO A 106 4.78 -1.00 13.75
N HIS A 107 5.52 -2.01 13.28
CA HIS A 107 5.33 -3.40 13.69
C HIS A 107 5.86 -3.68 15.09
N LEU A 108 6.90 -2.96 15.52
CA LEU A 108 7.42 -3.02 16.89
C LEU A 108 6.49 -2.33 17.90
N VAL A 109 5.81 -1.25 17.49
CA VAL A 109 4.77 -0.61 18.33
C VAL A 109 3.57 -1.53 18.53
N GLY A 110 3.27 -2.37 17.53
CA GLY A 110 2.13 -3.28 17.53
C GLY A 110 0.85 -2.60 17.06
N ALA A 111 0.00 -3.36 16.38
CA ALA A 111 -1.30 -2.87 15.94
C ALA A 111 -2.30 -2.86 17.11
N PRO A 112 -3.24 -1.90 17.15
CA PRO A 112 -4.30 -1.90 18.16
C PRO A 112 -5.33 -3.01 17.86
N HIS A 113 -5.40 -4.01 18.73
CA HIS A 113 -6.39 -5.09 18.69
C HIS A 113 -7.46 -4.90 19.78
N LEU A 114 -8.55 -5.66 19.69
CA LEU A 114 -9.51 -5.77 20.78
C LEU A 114 -8.90 -6.52 21.97
N ASP A 115 -9.21 -6.09 23.18
CA ASP A 115 -8.79 -6.78 24.41
C ASP A 115 -9.43 -8.18 24.56
N THR A 116 -10.51 -8.43 23.81
CA THR A 116 -11.25 -9.70 23.79
C THR A 116 -11.66 -10.07 22.37
N PHE A 117 -11.48 -11.35 22.01
CA PHE A 117 -11.89 -11.87 20.71
C PHE A 117 -13.41 -12.00 20.63
N PHE A 118 -14.05 -11.14 19.83
CA PHE A 118 -15.46 -11.23 19.49
C PHE A 118 -15.61 -11.63 18.03
N GLY A 119 -15.79 -12.92 17.76
CA GLY A 119 -15.95 -13.41 16.39
C GLY A 119 -16.66 -14.75 16.36
N VAL A 120 -17.87 -14.77 15.78
CA VAL A 120 -18.63 -16.00 15.46
C VAL A 120 -18.27 -16.50 14.05
N ALA A 121 -17.50 -15.73 13.29
CA ALA A 121 -17.13 -16.06 11.92
C ALA A 121 -16.04 -17.15 11.87
N PRO A 122 -16.22 -18.21 11.05
CA PRO A 122 -15.21 -19.23 10.82
C PRO A 122 -13.85 -18.62 10.43
N PRO A 123 -12.73 -18.99 11.08
CA PRO A 123 -11.40 -18.50 10.74
C PRO A 123 -11.02 -18.70 9.27
N GLU A 124 -11.52 -19.76 8.65
CA GLU A 124 -11.30 -20.09 7.24
C GLU A 124 -11.86 -19.01 6.33
N LEU A 125 -13.06 -18.49 6.62
CA LEU A 125 -13.68 -17.42 5.84
C LEU A 125 -12.96 -16.09 6.02
N ALA A 126 -12.45 -15.82 7.22
CA ALA A 126 -11.65 -14.62 7.47
C ALA A 126 -10.33 -14.66 6.70
N ALA A 127 -9.65 -15.81 6.70
CA ALA A 127 -8.42 -16.03 5.93
C ALA A 127 -8.66 -15.96 4.41
N GLU A 128 -9.74 -16.57 3.92
CA GLU A 128 -10.13 -16.51 2.51
C GLU A 128 -10.41 -15.07 2.09
N PHE A 129 -11.20 -14.32 2.87
CA PHE A 129 -11.51 -12.92 2.58
C PHE A 129 -10.25 -12.03 2.56
N ALA A 130 -9.36 -12.18 3.54
CA ALA A 130 -8.11 -11.43 3.58
C ALA A 130 -7.24 -11.74 2.35
N THR A 131 -7.14 -13.02 1.99
CA THR A 131 -6.35 -13.48 0.83
C THR A 131 -6.90 -12.92 -0.47
N LEU A 132 -8.21 -13.03 -0.70
CA LEU A 132 -8.86 -12.53 -1.92
C LEU A 132 -8.80 -11.00 -2.01
N SER A 133 -8.95 -10.31 -0.88
CA SER A 133 -8.87 -8.84 -0.81
C SER A 133 -7.46 -8.35 -1.17
N LEU A 134 -6.43 -8.94 -0.57
CA LEU A 134 -5.04 -8.59 -0.86
C LEU A 134 -4.62 -8.99 -2.27
N GLY A 135 -5.05 -10.16 -2.75
CA GLY A 135 -4.77 -10.62 -4.12
C GLY A 135 -5.39 -9.68 -5.16
N THR A 136 -6.66 -9.30 -4.97
CA THR A 136 -7.36 -8.36 -5.86
C THR A 136 -6.69 -6.99 -5.84
N ALA A 137 -6.31 -6.51 -4.66
CA ALA A 137 -5.60 -5.24 -4.52
C ALA A 137 -4.24 -5.27 -5.21
N ALA A 138 -3.44 -6.33 -5.03
CA ALA A 138 -2.14 -6.47 -5.68
C ALA A 138 -2.27 -6.39 -7.21
N ALA A 139 -3.25 -7.10 -7.78
CA ALA A 139 -3.55 -7.02 -9.21
C ALA A 139 -3.98 -5.61 -9.63
N GLY A 140 -4.88 -4.97 -8.85
CA GLY A 140 -5.35 -3.60 -9.10
C GLY A 140 -4.21 -2.58 -9.10
N TRP A 141 -3.31 -2.64 -8.12
CA TRP A 141 -2.13 -1.77 -8.04
C TRP A 141 -1.13 -2.00 -9.17
N ALA A 142 -0.89 -3.25 -9.56
CA ALA A 142 -0.01 -3.58 -10.67
C ALA A 142 -0.54 -3.00 -12.00
N VAL A 143 -1.84 -3.19 -12.27
CA VAL A 143 -2.51 -2.63 -13.45
C VAL A 143 -2.50 -1.10 -13.40
N LEU A 144 -2.85 -0.50 -12.26
CA LEU A 144 -2.85 0.95 -12.08
C LEU A 144 -1.47 1.55 -12.36
N GLY A 145 -0.41 0.97 -11.77
CA GLY A 145 0.96 1.43 -12.00
C GLY A 145 1.40 1.31 -13.45
N TYR A 146 1.02 0.22 -14.14
CA TYR A 146 1.26 0.06 -15.57
C TYR A 146 0.55 1.15 -16.39
N VAL A 147 -0.76 1.35 -16.16
CA VAL A 147 -1.58 2.32 -16.90
C VAL A 147 -1.06 3.74 -16.69
N VAL A 148 -0.78 4.13 -15.46
CA VAL A 148 -0.22 5.46 -15.15
C VAL A 148 1.10 5.69 -15.86
N ALA A 149 2.04 4.73 -15.79
CA ALA A 149 3.32 4.85 -16.47
C ALA A 149 3.19 4.91 -18.00
N GLN A 150 2.25 4.15 -18.58
CA GLN A 150 1.96 4.22 -20.02
C GLN A 150 1.42 5.59 -20.43
N ILE A 151 0.44 6.14 -19.68
CA ILE A 151 -0.13 7.46 -19.96
C ILE A 151 0.96 8.53 -19.88
N LEU A 152 1.77 8.53 -18.80
CA LEU A 152 2.86 9.50 -18.65
C LEU A 152 3.89 9.43 -19.79
N ARG A 153 4.15 8.22 -20.29
CA ARG A 153 5.05 8.03 -21.44
C ARG A 153 4.46 8.61 -22.72
N GLN A 154 3.18 8.31 -23.02
CA GLN A 154 2.50 8.85 -24.19
C GLN A 154 2.49 10.39 -24.19
N LEU A 155 2.28 11.00 -23.01
CA LEU A 155 2.32 12.45 -22.84
C LEU A 155 3.71 13.07 -23.06
N LYS A 156 4.79 12.30 -22.87
CA LYS A 156 6.15 12.75 -23.14
C LYS A 156 6.52 12.64 -24.62
N ASP A 157 5.90 11.70 -25.33
CA ASP A 157 6.15 11.42 -26.75
C ASP A 157 5.26 12.27 -27.68
N SER A 158 4.34 13.09 -27.14
CA SER A 158 3.45 14.00 -27.87
C SER A 158 3.96 15.44 -27.86
#